data_AF-A0A2H0TR41-F1
#
_entry.id   AF-A0A2H0TR41-F1
#
_cell.length_a   1.000
_cell.length_b   1.000
_cell.length_c   1.000
_cell.angle_alpha   90.00
_cell.angle_beta   90.00
_cell.angle_gamma   90.00
#
_symmetry.space_group_name_H-M   'P 1'
#
loop_
_entity.id
_entity.type
_entity.pdbx_description
1 polymer ?
#
loop_
_entity_poly.entity_id
_entity_poly.type
_entity_poly.pdbx_seq_one_letter_code
_entity_poly.pdbx_strand_id
1 'polypeptide(L)'
;DSWVADEKIIYGVTTGFGPMVSTLIPSKYQTDLQENLIRSHSTNVGPVFSAEEVRAAMLLRMNAFAKGYSAIRVDVANLLVSMLNHGIHPQVPQWGSVGASGDLTPSAHIALAIMGEGTVEYQGEVMPSADAFERTGLTPVRFVAKEGLALINGTTMMTGVGSLQVHDAWTLLKSAEIISALSIEALRGSLEPFHPKGHELKPHPGQIQTARNLRDLLEGSKLVWNAEMLNKIQEELRATMKTNGDVTDTGLQIQNAYSLRATPQVIGAVRDALAYITARVETEMNSSNDNPLIFPDLDISYQGANFHGQTLSLPMDVLSISLTQIGIISERRLNRMLDAGRSGGLSPFLARGKSGLRCGFEGAQYIPTSLIAECRTLCNPASIQSIPSNAENQDVVSMGLIAARKARDIKERISYVLAVELLAACEAFEERGISQVGPISEQVYRIVRELVPTFSVDRPMTADIEKIKNMILEGRIVDPVETTLQRSL
;
A
#
# COMPACT_ATOMS: atom_id res chain seq x y z
N ASP A 1 33.29 1.28 23.51
CA ASP A 1 33.95 1.72 24.75
C ASP A 1 35.43 2.04 24.58
N SER A 2 36.29 1.11 24.15
CA SER A 2 37.72 1.37 23.92
C SER A 2 37.97 2.61 23.05
N TRP A 3 37.31 2.71 21.90
CA TRP A 3 37.48 3.88 21.00
C TRP A 3 37.08 5.21 21.63
N VAL A 4 36.11 5.22 22.55
CA VAL A 4 35.70 6.44 23.26
C VAL A 4 36.72 6.79 24.35
N ALA A 5 37.26 5.78 25.03
CA ALA A 5 38.32 5.96 26.02
C ALA A 5 39.63 6.46 25.38
N ASP A 6 39.92 6.00 24.16
CA ASP A 6 41.07 6.42 23.34
C ASP A 6 40.83 7.75 22.61
N GLU A 7 39.71 8.43 22.87
CA GLU A 7 39.30 9.69 22.24
C GLU A 7 39.34 9.65 20.69
N LYS A 8 39.04 8.49 20.10
CA LYS A 8 38.92 8.35 18.65
C LYS A 8 37.81 9.26 18.12
N ILE A 9 38.07 9.96 17.03
CA ILE A 9 37.13 10.94 16.44
C ILE A 9 36.07 10.21 15.61
N ILE A 10 34.82 10.26 16.08
CA ILE A 10 33.68 9.50 15.55
C ILE A 10 32.44 10.40 15.53
N TYR A 11 31.76 10.44 14.38
CA TYR A 11 30.57 11.29 14.16
C TYR A 11 29.47 11.01 15.18
N GLY A 12 28.99 12.05 15.84
CA GLY A 12 27.87 11.97 16.78
C GLY A 12 28.16 11.12 18.02
N VAL A 13 29.43 10.76 18.23
CA VAL A 13 29.94 10.11 19.43
C VAL A 13 30.90 11.08 20.10
N THR A 14 32.06 11.33 19.51
CA THR A 14 33.05 12.31 20.01
C THR A 14 33.01 13.63 19.25
N THR A 15 31.97 13.84 18.44
CA THR A 15 31.70 15.09 17.72
C THR A 15 30.24 15.54 17.87
N GLY A 16 29.94 16.78 17.51
CA GLY A 16 28.58 17.24 17.25
C GLY A 16 27.93 16.57 16.02
N PHE A 17 26.68 16.95 15.74
CA PHE A 17 25.86 16.41 14.65
C PHE A 17 25.69 17.40 13.49
N GLY A 18 25.48 16.88 12.29
CA GLY A 18 25.23 17.67 11.08
C GLY A 18 26.27 18.79 10.87
N PRO A 19 25.86 20.06 10.67
CA PRO A 19 26.80 21.16 10.44
C PRO A 19 27.70 21.47 11.65
N MET A 20 27.36 20.95 12.85
CA MET A 20 28.18 21.07 14.04
C MET A 20 29.19 19.91 14.20
N VAL A 21 29.41 19.11 13.16
CA VAL A 21 30.36 17.96 13.17
C VAL A 21 31.80 18.36 13.52
N SER A 22 32.20 19.61 13.29
CA SER A 22 33.53 20.12 13.64
C SER A 22 33.73 20.38 15.15
N THR A 23 32.66 20.29 15.94
CA THR A 23 32.72 20.47 17.41
C THR A 23 33.11 19.14 18.07
N LEU A 24 34.23 19.13 18.80
CA LEU A 24 34.68 17.95 19.57
C LEU A 24 33.92 17.82 20.90
N ILE A 25 33.54 16.59 21.25
CA ILE A 25 32.78 16.26 22.46
C ILE A 25 33.57 15.27 23.34
N PRO A 26 34.14 15.74 24.46
CA PRO A 26 34.84 14.88 25.42
C PRO A 26 33.95 13.77 26.00
N SER A 27 34.56 12.64 26.38
CA SER A 27 33.88 11.44 26.89
C SER A 27 32.93 11.69 28.08
N LYS A 28 33.21 12.69 28.91
CA LYS A 28 32.34 13.06 30.06
C LYS A 28 30.95 13.57 29.66
N TYR A 29 30.75 14.00 28.41
CA TYR A 29 29.48 14.50 27.89
C TYR A 29 28.71 13.49 27.03
N GLN A 30 29.16 12.23 26.95
CA GLN A 30 28.57 11.24 26.01
C GLN A 30 27.09 11.01 26.24
N THR A 31 26.67 10.80 27.50
CA THR A 31 25.26 10.62 27.84
C THR A 31 24.44 11.87 27.52
N ASP A 32 24.91 13.04 27.94
CA ASP A 32 24.23 14.31 27.65
C ASP A 32 24.09 14.55 26.14
N LEU A 33 25.12 14.24 25.35
CA LEU A 33 25.09 14.36 23.90
C LEU A 33 23.97 13.51 23.29
N GLN A 34 23.86 12.24 23.67
CA GLN A 34 22.85 11.34 23.12
C GLN A 34 21.44 11.70 23.58
N GLU A 35 21.24 12.04 24.85
CA GLU A 35 19.90 12.39 25.35
C GLU A 35 19.43 13.75 24.81
N ASN A 36 20.32 14.73 24.71
CA ASN A 36 19.98 16.03 24.12
C ASN A 36 19.65 15.88 22.63
N LEU A 37 20.31 14.95 21.91
CA LEU A 37 19.93 14.62 20.53
C LEU A 37 18.47 14.15 20.48
N ILE A 38 18.08 13.18 21.32
CA ILE A 38 16.71 12.65 21.33
C ILE A 38 15.69 13.75 21.66
N ARG A 39 15.91 14.52 22.73
CA ARG A 39 14.98 15.59 23.14
C ARG A 39 14.86 16.68 22.07
N SER A 40 15.98 17.12 21.48
CA SER A 40 15.97 18.18 20.47
C SER A 40 15.38 17.77 19.13
N HIS A 41 15.38 16.47 18.80
CA HIS A 41 14.87 15.95 17.53
C HIS A 41 13.45 15.38 17.64
N SER A 42 12.87 15.28 18.84
CA SER A 42 11.48 14.86 19.05
C SER A 42 10.50 16.00 18.72
N THR A 43 10.46 16.40 17.44
CA THR A 43 9.82 17.66 16.99
C THR A 43 8.71 17.47 15.96
N ASN A 44 8.42 16.23 15.54
CA ASN A 44 7.30 15.97 14.63
C ASN A 44 5.98 16.52 15.19
N VAL A 45 5.08 16.92 14.29
CA VAL A 45 3.75 17.47 14.58
C VAL A 45 2.65 16.77 13.76
N GLY A 46 1.39 17.13 14.03
CA GLY A 46 0.23 16.63 13.28
C GLY A 46 -0.41 15.38 13.89
N PRO A 47 -1.24 14.65 13.14
CA PRO A 47 -1.83 13.40 13.62
C PRO A 47 -0.73 12.38 13.92
N VAL A 48 -1.01 11.44 14.83
CA VAL A 48 -0.08 10.36 15.17
C VAL A 48 -0.16 9.21 14.18
N PHE A 49 0.93 8.46 14.01
CA PHE A 49 0.91 7.18 13.33
C PHE A 49 0.08 6.16 14.12
N SER A 50 -0.49 5.19 13.42
CA SER A 50 -1.18 4.06 14.06
C SER A 50 -0.20 3.19 14.86
N ALA A 51 -0.74 2.46 15.85
CA ALA A 51 0.04 1.47 16.60
C ALA A 51 0.74 0.48 15.66
N GLU A 52 0.07 0.02 14.60
CA GLU A 52 0.65 -0.90 13.62
C GLU A 52 1.88 -0.32 12.91
N GLU A 53 1.81 0.92 12.45
CA GLU A 53 2.92 1.61 11.78
C GLU A 53 4.12 1.83 12.72
N VAL A 54 3.85 2.23 13.98
CA VAL A 54 4.89 2.40 15.00
C VAL A 54 5.53 1.05 15.34
N ARG A 55 4.73 -0.01 15.47
CA ARG A 55 5.22 -1.37 15.72
C ARG A 55 6.11 -1.87 14.58
N ALA A 56 5.73 -1.63 13.32
CA ALA A 56 6.54 -1.97 12.16
C ALA A 56 7.90 -1.26 12.21
N ALA A 57 7.93 0.04 12.52
CA ALA A 57 9.17 0.80 12.63
C ALA A 57 10.08 0.31 13.78
N MET A 58 9.51 0.01 14.95
CA MET A 58 10.23 -0.57 16.08
C MET A 58 10.83 -1.93 15.71
N LEU A 59 10.06 -2.80 15.05
CA LEU A 59 10.52 -4.10 14.57
C LEU A 59 11.70 -3.98 13.61
N LEU A 60 11.60 -3.09 12.62
CA LEU A 60 12.67 -2.89 11.65
C LEU A 60 13.93 -2.29 12.26
N ARG A 61 13.78 -1.41 13.27
CA ARG A 61 14.94 -0.88 14.01
C ARG A 61 15.69 -1.98 14.73
N MET A 62 14.98 -2.90 15.37
CA MET A 62 15.60 -4.08 15.98
C MET A 62 16.26 -4.99 14.95
N ASN A 63 15.64 -5.20 13.78
CA ASN A 63 16.24 -5.99 12.71
C ASN A 63 17.56 -5.38 12.20
N ALA A 64 17.63 -4.05 12.10
CA ALA A 64 18.87 -3.35 11.78
C ALA A 64 19.95 -3.57 12.86
N PHE A 65 19.58 -3.50 14.14
CA PHE A 65 20.50 -3.75 15.26
C PHE A 65 21.01 -5.19 15.31
N ALA A 66 20.19 -6.17 14.97
CA ALA A 66 20.56 -7.58 14.95
C ALA A 66 21.73 -7.90 13.99
N LYS A 67 22.07 -6.99 13.07
CA LYS A 67 23.24 -7.11 12.19
C LYS A 67 24.57 -6.81 12.88
N GLY A 68 24.56 -6.16 14.04
CA GLY A 68 25.75 -5.96 14.87
C GLY A 68 26.64 -4.76 14.50
N TYR A 69 26.26 -3.96 13.49
CA TYR A 69 27.10 -2.84 13.02
C TYR A 69 26.75 -1.47 13.63
N SER A 70 25.66 -1.37 14.38
CA SER A 70 25.20 -0.10 14.99
C SER A 70 25.84 0.19 16.36
N ALA A 71 26.63 -0.72 16.91
CA ALA A 71 27.30 -0.60 18.21
C ALA A 71 26.40 -0.08 19.36
N ILE A 72 25.19 -0.65 19.44
CA ILE A 72 24.22 -0.41 20.52
C ILE A 72 24.28 -1.55 21.54
N ARG A 73 24.03 -1.28 22.83
CA ARG A 73 23.93 -2.36 23.82
C ARG A 73 22.70 -3.22 23.56
N VAL A 74 22.87 -4.52 23.80
CA VAL A 74 21.80 -5.53 23.67
C VAL A 74 20.61 -5.19 24.57
N ASP A 75 20.83 -4.63 25.76
CA ASP A 75 19.75 -4.25 26.68
C ASP A 75 18.80 -3.19 26.10
N VAL A 76 19.33 -2.24 25.30
CA VAL A 76 18.49 -1.23 24.64
C VAL A 76 17.64 -1.86 23.54
N ALA A 77 18.21 -2.76 22.76
CA ALA A 77 17.47 -3.53 21.77
C ALA A 77 16.41 -4.43 22.43
N ASN A 78 16.74 -5.08 23.54
CA ASN A 78 15.80 -5.91 24.30
C ASN A 78 14.66 -5.10 24.92
N LEU A 79 14.89 -3.84 25.31
CA LEU A 79 13.82 -2.97 25.79
C LEU A 79 12.82 -2.66 24.67
N LEU A 80 13.28 -2.39 23.44
CA LEU A 80 12.40 -2.25 22.27
C LEU A 80 11.56 -3.53 22.04
N VAL A 81 12.18 -4.72 22.13
CA VAL A 81 11.47 -6.01 22.04
C VAL A 81 10.40 -6.10 23.14
N SER A 82 10.76 -5.71 24.35
CA SER A 82 9.88 -5.77 25.52
C SER A 82 8.69 -4.83 25.37
N MET A 83 8.89 -3.61 24.88
CA MET A 83 7.81 -2.68 24.58
C MET A 83 6.84 -3.26 23.54
N LEU A 84 7.36 -3.87 22.47
CA LEU A 84 6.53 -4.53 21.45
C LEU A 84 5.70 -5.69 22.00
N ASN A 85 6.31 -6.51 22.86
CA ASN A 85 5.66 -7.67 23.48
C ASN A 85 4.60 -7.27 24.51
N HIS A 86 4.84 -6.20 25.28
CA HIS A 86 3.87 -5.65 26.23
C HIS A 86 2.77 -4.81 25.55
N GLY A 87 2.95 -4.45 24.28
CA GLY A 87 1.99 -3.59 23.58
C GLY A 87 2.08 -2.13 24.00
N ILE A 88 3.28 -1.63 24.27
CA ILE A 88 3.56 -0.21 24.53
C ILE A 88 3.98 0.44 23.21
N HIS A 89 3.18 1.38 22.70
CA HIS A 89 3.39 2.00 21.39
C HIS A 89 3.61 3.51 21.54
N PRO A 90 4.81 4.04 21.23
CA PRO A 90 5.06 5.48 21.25
C PRO A 90 4.08 6.29 20.40
N GLN A 91 3.62 7.43 20.92
CA GLN A 91 2.83 8.39 20.16
C GLN A 91 3.76 9.18 19.23
N VAL A 92 3.79 8.81 17.94
CA VAL A 92 4.69 9.43 16.95
C VAL A 92 3.89 10.31 15.99
N PRO A 93 4.02 11.65 16.05
CA PRO A 93 3.36 12.54 15.09
C PRO A 93 3.92 12.39 13.66
N GLN A 94 3.08 12.61 12.64
CA GLN A 94 3.39 12.23 11.26
C GLN A 94 4.26 13.20 10.45
N TRP A 95 4.28 14.49 10.79
CA TRP A 95 4.90 15.52 9.95
C TRP A 95 6.20 16.04 10.54
N GLY A 96 7.28 15.97 9.77
CA GLY A 96 8.60 16.53 10.16
C GLY A 96 9.80 15.82 9.52
N SER A 97 9.69 14.53 9.19
CA SER A 97 10.78 13.81 8.52
C SER A 97 11.00 14.30 7.09
N VAL A 98 12.27 14.51 6.74
CA VAL A 98 12.74 14.80 5.38
C VAL A 98 13.42 13.57 4.72
N GLY A 99 13.60 12.47 5.46
CA GLY A 99 14.25 11.26 4.94
C GLY A 99 15.71 11.47 4.49
N ALA A 100 16.43 12.38 5.14
CA ALA A 100 17.80 12.81 4.81
C ALA A 100 18.82 11.94 5.53
N SER A 101 18.96 12.12 6.85
CA SER A 101 19.66 11.23 7.79
C SER A 101 18.73 10.11 8.27
N GLY A 102 17.92 9.60 7.35
CA GLY A 102 16.76 8.76 7.66
C GLY A 102 15.61 9.55 8.29
N ASP A 103 14.84 8.85 9.11
CA ASP A 103 13.64 9.34 9.79
C ASP A 103 13.95 9.81 11.22
N LEU A 104 14.91 10.73 11.36
CA LEU A 104 15.42 11.22 12.66
C LEU A 104 14.29 11.61 13.62
N THR A 105 13.44 12.54 13.20
CA THR A 105 12.48 13.21 14.09
C THR A 105 11.32 12.31 14.54
N PRO A 106 10.70 11.45 13.69
CA PRO A 106 9.73 10.47 14.20
C PRO A 106 10.40 9.35 15.00
N SER A 107 11.60 8.91 14.63
CA SER A 107 12.32 7.88 15.40
C SER A 107 12.79 8.40 16.76
N ALA A 108 13.03 9.72 16.88
CA ALA A 108 13.33 10.37 18.15
C ALA A 108 12.18 10.26 19.15
N HIS A 109 10.91 10.32 18.72
CA HIS A 109 9.77 10.08 19.60
C HIS A 109 9.74 8.64 20.15
N ILE A 110 10.16 7.65 19.34
CA ILE A 110 10.32 6.26 19.82
C ILE A 110 11.46 6.19 20.85
N ALA A 111 12.61 6.80 20.56
CA ALA A 111 13.74 6.84 21.48
C ALA A 111 13.44 7.61 22.78
N LEU A 112 12.60 8.64 22.71
CA LEU A 112 12.13 9.41 23.86
C LEU A 112 11.32 8.52 24.81
N ALA A 113 10.43 7.68 24.27
CA ALA A 113 9.69 6.69 25.05
C ALA A 113 10.61 5.67 25.75
N ILE A 114 11.70 5.23 25.10
CA ILE A 114 12.71 4.34 25.70
C ILE A 114 13.39 4.98 26.93
N MET A 115 13.56 6.31 26.92
CA MET A 115 14.07 7.08 28.06
C MET A 115 13.03 7.27 29.18
N GLY A 116 11.81 6.74 29.02
CA GLY A 116 10.68 6.98 29.94
C GLY A 116 10.05 8.37 29.78
N GLU A 117 10.43 9.11 28.73
CA GLU A 117 9.89 10.43 28.41
C GLU A 117 8.83 10.35 27.30
N GLY A 118 8.08 11.42 27.06
CA GLY A 118 7.03 11.45 26.05
C GLY A 118 5.79 10.61 26.41
N THR A 119 4.95 10.32 25.42
CA THR A 119 3.69 9.61 25.59
C THR A 119 3.63 8.32 24.76
N VAL A 120 2.92 7.34 25.28
CA VAL A 120 2.71 6.02 24.66
C VAL A 120 1.23 5.66 24.75
N GLU A 121 0.76 4.85 23.80
CA GLU A 121 -0.45 4.06 23.97
C GLU A 121 -0.10 2.75 24.66
N TYR A 122 -0.86 2.39 25.69
CA TYR A 122 -0.80 1.09 26.34
C TYR A 122 -2.21 0.65 26.72
N GLN A 123 -2.63 -0.53 26.22
CA GLN A 123 -3.97 -1.08 26.44
C GLN A 123 -5.12 -0.13 26.05
N GLY A 124 -4.92 0.66 24.99
CA GLY A 124 -5.92 1.62 24.49
C GLY A 124 -5.95 2.97 25.21
N GLU A 125 -5.09 3.19 26.21
CA GLU A 125 -4.96 4.46 26.92
C GLU A 125 -3.66 5.17 26.52
N VAL A 126 -3.73 6.48 26.26
CA VAL A 126 -2.55 7.33 26.06
C VAL A 126 -2.07 7.85 27.41
N MET A 127 -0.80 7.60 27.75
CA MET A 127 -0.20 7.96 29.03
C MET A 127 1.29 8.31 28.90
N PRO A 128 1.92 8.92 29.91
CA PRO A 128 3.38 9.07 29.95
C PRO A 128 4.12 7.73 29.83
N SER A 129 5.26 7.70 29.14
CA SER A 129 6.02 6.45 28.95
C SER A 129 6.47 5.83 30.29
N ALA A 130 6.91 6.66 31.25
CA ALA A 130 7.28 6.21 32.58
C ALA A 130 6.17 5.43 33.30
N ASP A 131 4.92 5.89 33.19
CA ASP A 131 3.77 5.25 33.83
C ASP A 131 3.50 3.87 33.22
N ALA A 132 3.62 3.73 31.89
CA ALA A 132 3.49 2.44 31.22
C ALA A 132 4.60 1.46 31.61
N PHE A 133 5.83 1.97 31.81
CA PHE A 133 6.98 1.17 32.24
C PHE A 133 6.80 0.69 33.68
N GLU A 134 6.35 1.54 34.59
CA GLU A 134 6.02 1.16 35.97
C GLU A 134 4.96 0.04 35.99
N ARG A 135 3.89 0.18 35.19
CA ARG A 135 2.81 -0.83 35.08
C ARG A 135 3.27 -2.19 34.54
N THR A 136 4.37 -2.23 33.79
CA THR A 136 4.88 -3.44 33.13
C THR A 136 6.18 -3.97 33.75
N GLY A 137 6.72 -3.29 34.76
CA GLY A 137 7.99 -3.63 35.38
C GLY A 137 9.21 -3.37 34.46
N LEU A 138 9.05 -2.57 33.40
CA LEU A 138 10.15 -2.15 32.54
C LEU A 138 10.88 -0.96 33.17
N THR A 139 12.17 -0.81 32.88
CA THR A 139 12.99 0.29 33.39
C THR A 139 13.48 1.16 32.24
N PRO A 140 13.34 2.50 32.33
CA PRO A 140 13.90 3.41 31.34
C PRO A 140 15.41 3.26 31.17
N VAL A 141 15.90 3.43 29.95
CA VAL A 141 17.33 3.37 29.65
C VAL A 141 17.97 4.75 29.67
N ARG A 142 19.16 4.84 30.26
CA ARG A 142 20.09 5.95 30.06
C ARG A 142 21.04 5.61 28.91
N PHE A 143 21.10 6.46 27.89
CA PHE A 143 21.93 6.20 26.72
C PHE A 143 23.42 6.44 27.01
N VAL A 144 24.25 5.62 26.38
CA VAL A 144 25.70 5.82 26.32
C VAL A 144 26.12 6.15 24.89
N ALA A 145 27.42 6.32 24.65
CA ALA A 145 28.00 6.65 23.35
C ALA A 145 27.29 5.96 22.17
N LYS A 146 26.90 6.75 21.17
CA LYS A 146 26.21 6.36 19.92
C LYS A 146 24.75 5.92 20.02
N GLU A 147 24.25 5.48 21.17
CA GLU A 147 22.95 4.77 21.22
C GLU A 147 21.75 5.64 20.84
N GLY A 148 21.74 6.91 21.26
CA GLY A 148 20.71 7.86 20.85
C GLY A 148 20.71 8.04 19.33
N LEU A 149 21.89 8.25 18.74
CA LEU A 149 22.03 8.35 17.29
C LEU A 149 21.62 7.06 16.56
N ALA A 150 22.02 5.89 17.06
CA ALA A 150 21.70 4.58 16.45
C ALA A 150 20.19 4.31 16.41
N LEU A 151 19.44 4.79 17.40
CA LEU A 151 17.98 4.66 17.47
C LEU A 151 17.27 5.53 16.44
N ILE A 152 17.79 6.73 16.15
CA ILE A 152 17.08 7.69 15.32
C ILE A 152 17.58 7.78 13.88
N ASN A 153 18.85 7.45 13.64
CA ASN A 153 19.48 7.56 12.34
C ASN A 153 19.14 6.34 11.48
N GLY A 154 18.30 6.51 10.46
CA GLY A 154 17.94 5.45 9.50
C GLY A 154 16.48 5.47 9.07
N THR A 155 16.14 4.64 8.10
CA THR A 155 14.89 4.71 7.31
C THR A 155 13.73 3.91 7.91
N THR A 156 13.74 3.65 9.21
CA THR A 156 12.84 2.64 9.82
C THR A 156 11.37 3.02 9.80
N MET A 157 11.03 4.31 9.95
CA MET A 157 9.63 4.75 9.91
C MET A 157 9.07 4.66 8.50
N MET A 158 9.77 5.19 7.48
CA MET A 158 9.33 5.13 6.10
C MET A 158 9.28 3.68 5.58
N THR A 159 10.23 2.85 5.99
CA THR A 159 10.25 1.43 5.63
C THR A 159 9.13 0.68 6.34
N GLY A 160 8.85 0.97 7.61
CA GLY A 160 7.75 0.37 8.36
C GLY A 160 6.39 0.69 7.74
N VAL A 161 6.10 1.97 7.52
CA VAL A 161 4.87 2.42 6.84
C VAL A 161 4.78 1.82 5.43
N GLY A 162 5.87 1.89 4.66
CA GLY A 162 5.95 1.36 3.30
C GLY A 162 5.72 -0.15 3.22
N SER A 163 6.25 -0.92 4.17
CA SER A 163 6.10 -2.38 4.21
C SER A 163 4.63 -2.79 4.37
N LEU A 164 3.91 -2.13 5.28
CA LEU A 164 2.47 -2.34 5.45
C LEU A 164 1.70 -2.00 4.17
N GLN A 165 2.07 -0.90 3.49
CA GLN A 165 1.39 -0.51 2.26
C GLN A 165 1.65 -1.48 1.11
N VAL A 166 2.86 -2.05 1.01
CA VAL A 166 3.19 -3.06 0.00
C VAL A 166 2.43 -4.36 0.24
N HIS A 167 2.34 -4.80 1.50
CA HIS A 167 1.52 -5.95 1.88
C HIS A 167 0.07 -5.76 1.42
N ASP A 168 -0.56 -4.65 1.82
CA ASP A 168 -1.95 -4.40 1.48
C ASP A 168 -2.16 -4.17 -0.03
N ALA A 169 -1.16 -3.62 -0.72
CA ALA A 169 -1.22 -3.43 -2.17
C ALA A 169 -1.29 -4.75 -2.93
N TRP A 170 -0.65 -5.82 -2.45
CA TRP A 170 -0.81 -7.16 -3.01
C TRP A 170 -2.24 -7.68 -2.80
N THR A 171 -2.83 -7.48 -1.61
CA THR A 171 -4.23 -7.82 -1.34
C THR A 171 -5.19 -7.05 -2.26
N LEU A 172 -4.95 -5.75 -2.47
CA LEU A 172 -5.72 -4.91 -3.37
C LEU A 172 -5.57 -5.31 -4.84
N LEU A 173 -4.36 -5.67 -5.29
CA LEU A 173 -4.12 -6.16 -6.65
C LEU A 173 -4.94 -7.42 -6.92
N LYS A 174 -4.86 -8.41 -6.03
CA LYS A 174 -5.60 -9.67 -6.15
C LYS A 174 -7.11 -9.45 -6.09
N SER A 175 -7.57 -8.61 -5.16
CA SER A 175 -8.96 -8.18 -5.07
C SER A 175 -9.41 -7.49 -6.36
N ALA A 176 -8.58 -6.63 -6.95
CA ALA A 176 -8.90 -5.96 -8.20
C ALA A 176 -9.01 -6.93 -9.38
N GLU A 177 -8.21 -8.00 -9.45
CA GLU A 177 -8.35 -9.04 -10.47
C GLU A 177 -9.66 -9.82 -10.32
N ILE A 178 -10.01 -10.20 -9.08
CA ILE A 178 -11.29 -10.84 -8.75
C ILE A 178 -12.46 -9.92 -9.17
N ILE A 179 -12.47 -8.67 -8.70
CA ILE A 179 -13.51 -7.70 -9.00
C ILE A 179 -13.56 -7.40 -10.51
N SER A 180 -12.41 -7.36 -11.20
CA SER A 180 -12.38 -7.23 -12.65
C SER A 180 -13.10 -8.39 -13.34
N ALA A 181 -12.89 -9.63 -12.88
CA ALA A 181 -13.58 -10.80 -13.42
C ALA A 181 -15.09 -10.69 -13.23
N LEU A 182 -15.55 -10.32 -12.02
CA LEU A 182 -16.97 -10.11 -11.76
C LEU A 182 -17.58 -9.05 -12.69
N SER A 183 -16.90 -7.92 -12.87
CA SER A 183 -17.34 -6.85 -13.77
C SER A 183 -17.35 -7.27 -15.24
N ILE A 184 -16.32 -8.00 -15.70
CA ILE A 184 -16.26 -8.57 -17.05
C ILE A 184 -17.43 -9.51 -17.28
N GLU A 185 -17.73 -10.35 -16.31
CA GLU A 185 -18.86 -11.28 -16.37
C GLU A 185 -20.22 -10.58 -16.39
N ALA A 186 -20.44 -9.61 -15.49
CA ALA A 186 -21.66 -8.82 -15.41
C ALA A 186 -21.97 -8.06 -16.72
N LEU A 187 -20.91 -7.58 -17.37
CA LEU A 187 -20.94 -6.88 -18.65
C LEU A 187 -20.93 -7.82 -19.86
N ARG A 188 -20.96 -9.15 -19.65
CA ARG A 188 -20.89 -10.17 -20.71
C ARG A 188 -19.69 -9.96 -21.62
N GLY A 189 -18.51 -9.77 -21.06
CA GLY A 189 -17.27 -9.53 -21.80
C GLY A 189 -16.75 -10.78 -22.50
N SER A 190 -15.88 -10.58 -23.49
CA SER A 190 -15.17 -11.63 -24.22
C SER A 190 -14.01 -12.21 -23.45
N LEU A 191 -13.80 -13.52 -23.56
CA LEU A 191 -12.62 -14.22 -23.07
C LEU A 191 -11.42 -14.17 -24.05
N GLU A 192 -11.65 -13.84 -25.31
CA GLU A 192 -10.61 -13.77 -26.34
C GLU A 192 -9.41 -12.89 -25.95
N PRO A 193 -9.59 -11.70 -25.33
CA PRO A 193 -8.49 -10.88 -24.84
C PRO A 193 -7.54 -11.54 -23.85
N PHE A 194 -7.95 -12.63 -23.21
CA PHE A 194 -7.17 -13.32 -22.18
C PHE A 194 -6.48 -14.56 -22.73
N HIS A 195 -6.54 -14.82 -24.03
CA HIS A 195 -5.96 -16.00 -24.65
C HIS A 195 -4.43 -16.06 -24.43
N PRO A 196 -3.86 -17.20 -23.94
CA PRO A 196 -2.44 -17.29 -23.56
C PRO A 196 -1.47 -16.81 -24.63
N LYS A 197 -1.70 -17.23 -25.90
CA LYS A 197 -0.83 -16.87 -27.03
C LYS A 197 -0.66 -15.37 -27.24
N GLY A 198 -1.70 -14.57 -26.96
CA GLY A 198 -1.59 -13.11 -27.07
C GLY A 198 -0.61 -12.51 -26.06
N HIS A 199 -0.56 -13.07 -24.86
CA HIS A 199 0.31 -12.60 -23.79
C HIS A 199 1.72 -13.21 -23.86
N GLU A 200 1.88 -14.42 -24.39
CA GLU A 200 3.19 -15.00 -24.73
C GLU A 200 3.96 -14.13 -25.75
N LEU A 201 3.24 -13.49 -26.69
CA LEU A 201 3.82 -12.59 -27.70
C LEU A 201 4.20 -11.20 -27.14
N LYS A 202 3.69 -10.84 -25.96
CA LYS A 202 4.08 -9.63 -25.22
C LYS A 202 4.41 -10.01 -23.77
N PRO A 203 5.59 -10.62 -23.53
CA PRO A 203 5.83 -11.48 -22.38
C PRO A 203 6.22 -10.72 -21.10
N HIS A 204 5.44 -9.71 -20.72
CA HIS A 204 5.55 -9.12 -19.40
C HIS A 204 5.01 -10.11 -18.35
N PRO A 205 5.78 -10.47 -17.30
CA PRO A 205 5.38 -11.50 -16.34
C PRO A 205 4.03 -11.19 -15.68
N GLY A 206 3.83 -9.96 -15.23
CA GLY A 206 2.59 -9.53 -14.61
C GLY A 206 1.41 -9.60 -15.57
N GLN A 207 1.60 -9.24 -16.84
CA GLN A 207 0.56 -9.35 -17.87
C GLN A 207 0.14 -10.80 -18.12
N ILE A 208 1.11 -11.72 -18.24
CA ILE A 208 0.85 -13.15 -18.41
C ILE A 208 0.08 -13.69 -17.21
N GLN A 209 0.51 -13.35 -15.99
CA GLN A 209 -0.11 -13.81 -14.76
C GLN A 209 -1.54 -13.29 -14.61
N THR A 210 -1.77 -11.99 -14.82
CA THR A 210 -3.12 -11.42 -14.75
C THR A 210 -4.05 -12.02 -15.80
N ALA A 211 -3.56 -12.25 -17.03
CA ALA A 211 -4.37 -12.93 -18.05
C ALA A 211 -4.74 -14.35 -17.64
N ARG A 212 -3.82 -15.10 -17.03
CA ARG A 212 -4.11 -16.42 -16.48
C ARG A 212 -5.16 -16.36 -15.38
N ASN A 213 -4.99 -15.45 -14.43
CA ASN A 213 -5.95 -15.26 -13.33
C ASN A 213 -7.35 -14.97 -13.86
N LEU A 214 -7.50 -14.04 -14.80
CA LEU A 214 -8.81 -13.72 -15.36
C LEU A 214 -9.47 -14.91 -16.06
N ARG A 215 -8.71 -15.78 -16.75
CA ARG A 215 -9.27 -17.00 -17.33
C ARG A 215 -9.77 -17.96 -16.25
N ASP A 216 -8.96 -18.21 -15.23
CA ASP A 216 -9.30 -19.13 -14.15
C ASP A 216 -10.50 -18.62 -13.33
N LEU A 217 -10.56 -17.30 -13.08
CA LEU A 217 -11.66 -16.65 -12.36
C LEU A 217 -13.00 -16.67 -13.13
N LEU A 218 -12.94 -16.64 -14.47
CA LEU A 218 -14.12 -16.63 -15.35
C LEU A 218 -14.54 -18.03 -15.83
N GLU A 219 -13.82 -19.07 -15.42
CA GLU A 219 -14.11 -20.44 -15.82
C GLU A 219 -15.53 -20.86 -15.37
N GLY A 220 -16.27 -21.53 -16.25
CA GLY A 220 -17.64 -22.01 -15.97
C GLY A 220 -18.74 -20.95 -16.06
N SER A 221 -18.40 -19.68 -16.34
CA SER A 221 -19.41 -18.64 -16.59
C SER A 221 -20.26 -18.92 -17.83
N LYS A 222 -21.57 -18.67 -17.75
CA LYS A 222 -22.50 -18.70 -18.89
C LYS A 222 -22.78 -17.32 -19.48
N LEU A 223 -22.20 -16.26 -18.90
CA LEU A 223 -22.46 -14.87 -19.28
C LEU A 223 -21.38 -14.31 -20.21
N VAL A 224 -20.13 -14.73 -20.07
CA VAL A 224 -19.01 -14.27 -20.91
C VAL A 224 -19.09 -14.82 -22.33
N TRP A 225 -18.53 -14.08 -23.30
CA TRP A 225 -18.41 -14.58 -24.67
C TRP A 225 -17.27 -15.58 -24.75
N ASN A 226 -17.65 -16.86 -24.77
CA ASN A 226 -16.75 -17.97 -25.06
C ASN A 226 -16.54 -18.12 -26.59
N ALA A 227 -15.70 -19.07 -26.97
CA ALA A 227 -15.40 -19.34 -28.38
C ALA A 227 -16.65 -19.65 -29.23
N GLU A 228 -17.66 -20.32 -28.66
CA GLU A 228 -18.91 -20.64 -29.37
C GLU A 228 -19.70 -19.37 -29.70
N MET A 229 -19.89 -18.48 -28.73
CA MET A 229 -20.59 -17.21 -28.95
C MET A 229 -19.86 -16.31 -29.96
N LEU A 230 -18.53 -16.23 -29.86
CA LEU A 230 -17.71 -15.47 -30.80
C LEU A 230 -17.82 -16.03 -32.22
N ASN A 231 -17.80 -17.36 -32.39
CA ASN A 231 -17.98 -17.99 -33.70
C ASN A 231 -19.36 -17.67 -34.30
N LYS A 232 -20.43 -17.71 -33.49
CA LYS A 232 -21.78 -17.32 -33.93
C LYS A 232 -21.84 -15.87 -34.41
N ILE A 233 -21.24 -14.94 -33.65
CA ILE A 233 -21.14 -13.52 -34.05
C ILE A 233 -20.37 -13.39 -35.37
N GLN A 234 -19.25 -14.10 -35.52
CA GLN A 234 -18.45 -14.10 -36.75
C GLN A 234 -19.22 -14.67 -37.95
N GLU A 235 -20.01 -15.72 -37.76
CA GLU A 235 -20.86 -16.30 -38.82
C GLU A 235 -21.95 -15.32 -39.27
N GLU A 236 -22.62 -14.64 -38.33
CA GLU A 236 -23.63 -13.62 -38.62
C GLU A 236 -23.04 -12.42 -39.38
N LEU A 237 -21.87 -11.95 -38.95
CA LEU A 237 -21.15 -10.87 -39.63
C LEU A 237 -20.70 -11.28 -41.03
N ARG A 238 -20.20 -12.51 -41.21
CA ARG A 238 -19.83 -13.04 -42.53
C ARG A 238 -21.04 -13.20 -43.44
N ALA A 239 -22.19 -13.64 -42.91
CA ALA A 239 -23.42 -13.74 -43.67
C ALA A 239 -23.87 -12.35 -44.15
N THR A 240 -23.88 -11.37 -43.25
CA THR A 240 -24.19 -9.96 -43.58
C THR A 240 -23.24 -9.40 -44.62
N MET A 241 -21.93 -9.66 -44.50
CA MET A 241 -20.94 -9.20 -45.49
C MET A 241 -21.10 -9.86 -46.86
N LYS A 242 -21.62 -11.10 -46.91
CA LYS A 242 -21.90 -11.79 -48.18
C LYS A 242 -23.17 -11.28 -48.86
N THR A 243 -24.19 -10.90 -48.09
CA THR A 243 -25.48 -10.44 -48.62
C THR A 243 -25.50 -8.95 -48.87
N ASN A 244 -24.76 -8.17 -48.08
CA ASN A 244 -24.66 -6.73 -48.20
C ASN A 244 -23.31 -6.35 -48.84
N GLY A 245 -23.34 -5.94 -50.10
CA GLY A 245 -22.17 -5.57 -50.90
C GLY A 245 -21.66 -4.14 -50.67
N ASP A 246 -22.04 -3.51 -49.55
CA ASP A 246 -21.74 -2.11 -49.24
C ASP A 246 -21.35 -1.93 -47.77
N VAL A 247 -20.81 -0.75 -47.44
CA VAL A 247 -20.42 -0.35 -46.08
C VAL A 247 -21.64 -0.40 -45.16
N THR A 248 -21.59 -1.27 -44.16
CA THR A 248 -22.73 -1.58 -43.28
C THR A 248 -22.34 -1.42 -41.82
N ASP A 249 -23.13 -0.66 -41.06
CA ASP A 249 -23.10 -0.70 -39.59
C ASP A 249 -24.03 -1.81 -39.10
N THR A 250 -23.47 -2.87 -38.53
CA THR A 250 -24.23 -4.01 -38.01
C THR A 250 -24.70 -3.79 -36.57
N GLY A 251 -24.17 -2.78 -35.88
CA GLY A 251 -24.35 -2.60 -34.44
C GLY A 251 -23.70 -3.68 -33.57
N LEU A 252 -23.16 -4.76 -34.16
CA LEU A 252 -22.54 -5.87 -33.45
C LEU A 252 -21.09 -5.54 -33.08
N GLN A 253 -20.78 -5.67 -31.79
CA GLN A 253 -19.44 -5.42 -31.27
C GLN A 253 -18.62 -6.71 -31.32
N ILE A 254 -17.52 -6.72 -32.08
CA ILE A 254 -16.57 -7.85 -32.11
C ILE A 254 -15.50 -7.77 -31.01
N GLN A 255 -15.40 -6.63 -30.33
CA GLN A 255 -14.44 -6.42 -29.25
C GLN A 255 -15.08 -5.60 -28.14
N ASN A 256 -14.76 -5.91 -26.89
CA ASN A 256 -15.11 -5.04 -25.78
C ASN A 256 -14.16 -3.83 -25.70
N ALA A 257 -14.57 -2.81 -24.95
CA ALA A 257 -13.71 -1.68 -24.66
C ALA A 257 -12.57 -2.01 -23.70
N TYR A 258 -11.61 -1.08 -23.62
CA TYR A 258 -10.34 -1.30 -22.96
C TYR A 258 -10.46 -1.60 -21.47
N SER A 259 -11.43 -1.04 -20.76
CA SER A 259 -11.61 -1.33 -19.33
C SER A 259 -11.92 -2.82 -19.04
N LEU A 260 -12.39 -3.57 -20.05
CA LEU A 260 -12.57 -5.03 -19.98
C LEU A 260 -11.41 -5.76 -20.66
N ARG A 261 -11.05 -5.31 -21.87
CA ARG A 261 -10.10 -5.99 -22.76
C ARG A 261 -8.63 -5.78 -22.42
N ALA A 262 -8.27 -4.57 -21.98
CA ALA A 262 -6.89 -4.21 -21.66
C ALA A 262 -6.51 -4.49 -20.19
N THR A 263 -7.38 -5.18 -19.44
CA THR A 263 -7.17 -5.48 -18.01
C THR A 263 -5.84 -6.21 -17.76
N PRO A 264 -5.44 -7.26 -18.51
CA PRO A 264 -4.12 -7.88 -18.32
C PRO A 264 -2.96 -6.92 -18.50
N GLN A 265 -3.04 -6.01 -19.47
CA GLN A 265 -1.96 -5.07 -19.78
C GLN A 265 -1.83 -4.00 -18.69
N VAL A 266 -2.96 -3.51 -18.17
CA VAL A 266 -2.98 -2.44 -17.15
C VAL A 266 -2.68 -3.00 -15.76
N ILE A 267 -3.40 -4.02 -15.32
CA ILE A 267 -3.22 -4.63 -14.00
C ILE A 267 -1.94 -5.45 -13.94
N GLY A 268 -1.54 -6.08 -15.04
CA GLY A 268 -0.25 -6.76 -15.13
C GLY A 268 0.96 -5.83 -14.99
N ALA A 269 0.88 -4.61 -15.53
CA ALA A 269 1.94 -3.60 -15.32
C ALA A 269 2.03 -3.17 -13.85
N VAL A 270 0.89 -3.06 -13.15
CA VAL A 270 0.85 -2.82 -11.71
C VAL A 270 1.48 -3.99 -10.94
N ARG A 271 1.20 -5.24 -11.33
CA ARG A 271 1.81 -6.44 -10.74
C ARG A 271 3.34 -6.43 -10.88
N ASP A 272 3.86 -6.12 -12.07
CA ASP A 272 5.30 -5.99 -12.28
C ASP A 272 5.91 -4.86 -11.42
N ALA A 273 5.21 -3.74 -11.27
CA ALA A 273 5.63 -2.66 -10.40
C ALA A 273 5.66 -3.08 -8.92
N LEU A 274 4.64 -3.79 -8.42
CA LEU A 274 4.61 -4.30 -7.04
C LEU A 274 5.73 -5.30 -6.78
N ALA A 275 6.07 -6.16 -7.74
CA ALA A 275 7.22 -7.05 -7.61
C ALA A 275 8.55 -6.28 -7.45
N TYR A 276 8.75 -5.23 -8.27
CA TYR A 276 9.89 -4.33 -8.12
C TYR A 276 9.92 -3.65 -6.75
N ILE A 277 8.78 -3.10 -6.31
CA ILE A 277 8.67 -2.38 -5.03
C ILE A 277 8.94 -3.33 -3.86
N THR A 278 8.36 -4.52 -3.88
CA THR A 278 8.55 -5.56 -2.85
C THR A 278 10.03 -5.87 -2.66
N ALA A 279 10.76 -6.11 -3.76
CA ALA A 279 12.19 -6.37 -3.69
C ALA A 279 13.01 -5.22 -3.09
N ARG A 280 12.60 -3.95 -3.31
CA ARG A 280 13.27 -2.78 -2.69
C ARG A 280 12.97 -2.67 -1.20
N VAL A 281 11.71 -2.84 -0.82
CA VAL A 281 11.29 -2.79 0.59
C VAL A 281 11.94 -3.93 1.37
N GLU A 282 11.91 -5.17 0.88
CA GLU A 282 12.53 -6.32 1.55
C GLU A 282 14.05 -6.15 1.71
N THR A 283 14.71 -5.54 0.72
CA THR A 283 16.14 -5.22 0.84
C THR A 283 16.37 -4.24 2.00
N GLU A 284 15.61 -3.14 2.05
CA GLU A 284 15.77 -2.12 3.09
C GLU A 284 15.37 -2.59 4.48
N MET A 285 14.30 -3.39 4.59
CA MET A 285 13.92 -4.04 5.83
C MET A 285 15.10 -4.80 6.45
N ASN A 286 15.98 -5.33 5.60
CA ASN A 286 17.15 -6.11 5.95
C ASN A 286 18.47 -5.36 5.69
N SER A 287 18.49 -4.03 5.78
CA SER A 287 19.70 -3.19 5.66
C SER A 287 20.26 -2.75 7.02
N SER A 288 21.55 -2.42 7.07
CA SER A 288 22.13 -1.58 8.13
C SER A 288 22.08 -0.13 7.67
N ASN A 289 20.99 0.54 8.03
CA ASN A 289 20.61 1.87 7.56
C ASN A 289 20.93 2.99 8.56
N ASP A 290 21.80 2.76 9.55
CA ASP A 290 22.31 3.79 10.47
C ASP A 290 23.68 4.34 10.05
N ASN A 291 24.16 5.36 10.77
CA ASN A 291 25.51 5.92 10.61
C ASN A 291 26.03 6.51 11.94
N PRO A 292 27.33 6.40 12.24
CA PRO A 292 28.32 5.57 11.53
C PRO A 292 28.10 4.08 11.74
N LEU A 293 28.61 3.25 10.82
CA LEU A 293 28.69 1.80 11.03
C LEU A 293 30.04 1.44 11.64
N ILE A 294 30.04 0.54 12.61
CA ILE A 294 31.22 0.17 13.37
C ILE A 294 31.71 -1.21 12.93
N PHE A 295 32.97 -1.28 12.51
CA PHE A 295 33.67 -2.51 12.14
C PHE A 295 34.89 -2.68 13.06
N PRO A 296 34.72 -3.29 14.25
CA PRO A 296 35.79 -3.40 15.24
C PRO A 296 37.01 -4.15 14.70
N ASP A 297 36.79 -5.25 13.97
CA ASP A 297 37.87 -6.10 13.42
C ASP A 297 38.74 -5.37 12.38
N LEU A 298 38.21 -4.31 11.77
CA LEU A 298 38.92 -3.50 10.79
C LEU A 298 39.46 -2.19 11.38
N ASP A 299 39.17 -1.91 12.66
CA ASP A 299 39.35 -0.62 13.30
C ASP A 299 38.68 0.56 12.54
N ILE A 300 37.54 0.31 11.87
CA ILE A 300 36.84 1.30 11.02
C ILE A 300 35.53 1.77 11.64
N SER A 301 35.37 3.08 11.77
CA SER A 301 34.07 3.75 11.89
C SER A 301 33.66 4.26 10.50
N TYR A 302 32.84 3.50 9.79
CA TYR A 302 32.40 3.85 8.44
C TYR A 302 31.42 5.03 8.48
N GLN A 303 31.83 6.12 7.84
CA GLN A 303 31.08 7.36 7.71
C GLN A 303 30.46 7.40 6.31
N GLY A 304 29.22 6.94 6.20
CA GLY A 304 28.49 6.87 4.94
C GLY A 304 27.12 7.54 5.05
N ALA A 305 26.22 7.13 4.17
CA ALA A 305 24.87 7.67 4.08
C ALA A 305 23.82 6.57 3.87
N ASN A 306 24.02 5.40 4.49
CA ASN A 306 23.04 4.30 4.42
C ASN A 306 21.67 4.68 5.01
N PHE A 307 21.61 5.78 5.76
CA PHE A 307 20.38 6.38 6.24
C PHE A 307 19.53 7.06 5.16
N HIS A 308 20.05 7.26 3.95
CA HIS A 308 19.38 8.08 2.95
C HIS A 308 18.28 7.29 2.24
N GLY A 309 17.02 7.69 2.46
CA GLY A 309 15.83 6.92 2.06
C GLY A 309 15.45 6.94 0.57
N GLN A 310 16.34 7.30 -0.34
CA GLN A 310 16.00 7.41 -1.78
C GLN A 310 15.58 6.05 -2.36
N THR A 311 16.20 4.98 -1.86
CA THR A 311 15.91 3.58 -2.22
C THR A 311 14.46 3.20 -1.93
N LEU A 312 13.79 3.91 -1.01
CA LEU A 312 12.39 3.71 -0.62
C LEU A 312 11.45 4.76 -1.17
N SER A 313 11.89 6.02 -1.21
CA SER A 313 11.06 7.13 -1.69
C SER A 313 10.59 6.92 -3.13
N LEU A 314 11.50 6.50 -4.03
CA LEU A 314 11.17 6.22 -5.42
C LEU A 314 10.14 5.07 -5.57
N PRO A 315 10.34 3.88 -4.98
CA PRO A 315 9.33 2.83 -4.98
C PRO A 315 7.97 3.24 -4.41
N MET A 316 7.91 4.08 -3.37
CA MET A 316 6.63 4.53 -2.80
C MET A 316 5.87 5.50 -3.70
N ASP A 317 6.57 6.33 -4.48
CA ASP A 317 5.92 7.12 -5.54
C ASP A 317 5.43 6.22 -6.69
N VAL A 318 6.19 5.19 -7.07
CA VAL A 318 5.73 4.18 -8.05
C VAL A 318 4.51 3.43 -7.52
N LEU A 319 4.48 3.09 -6.22
CA LEU A 319 3.33 2.46 -5.58
C LEU A 319 2.08 3.33 -5.67
N SER A 320 2.22 4.63 -5.36
CA SER A 320 1.14 5.62 -5.45
C SER A 320 0.53 5.68 -6.86
N ILE A 321 1.37 5.73 -7.89
CA ILE A 321 0.95 5.73 -9.30
C ILE A 321 0.25 4.42 -9.66
N SER A 322 0.83 3.29 -9.22
CA SER A 322 0.35 1.95 -9.54
C SER A 322 -1.03 1.67 -8.94
N LEU A 323 -1.25 2.02 -7.67
CA LEU A 323 -2.55 1.91 -7.01
C LEU A 323 -3.59 2.82 -7.68
N THR A 324 -3.22 4.05 -8.01
CA THR A 324 -4.13 4.97 -8.74
C THR A 324 -4.57 4.38 -10.09
N GLN A 325 -3.69 3.66 -10.77
CA GLN A 325 -4.02 3.00 -12.03
C GLN A 325 -5.03 1.85 -11.86
N ILE A 326 -4.98 1.10 -10.75
CA ILE A 326 -6.03 0.12 -10.38
C ILE A 326 -7.38 0.84 -10.28
N GLY A 327 -7.43 1.96 -9.56
CA GLY A 327 -8.63 2.77 -9.41
C GLY A 327 -9.20 3.25 -10.74
N ILE A 328 -8.35 3.78 -11.62
CA ILE A 328 -8.76 4.29 -12.93
C ILE A 328 -9.46 3.20 -13.75
N ILE A 329 -8.89 2.00 -13.87
CA ILE A 329 -9.52 0.95 -14.68
C ILE A 329 -10.78 0.39 -14.02
N SER A 330 -10.79 0.28 -12.69
CA SER A 330 -11.96 -0.12 -11.89
C SER A 330 -13.15 0.80 -12.10
N GLU A 331 -12.93 2.11 -11.94
CA GLU A 331 -14.01 3.08 -12.09
C GLU A 331 -14.51 3.17 -13.54
N ARG A 332 -13.64 2.96 -14.54
CA ARG A 332 -14.07 2.86 -15.95
C ARG A 332 -14.91 1.60 -16.23
N ARG A 333 -14.76 0.51 -15.48
CA ARG A 333 -15.67 -0.65 -15.54
C ARG A 333 -17.00 -0.34 -14.86
N LEU A 334 -16.96 0.25 -13.66
CA LEU A 334 -18.15 0.73 -12.96
C LEU A 334 -19.00 1.65 -13.85
N ASN A 335 -18.40 2.71 -14.40
CA ASN A 335 -19.10 3.66 -15.30
C ASN A 335 -19.79 2.93 -16.47
N ARG A 336 -19.18 1.87 -16.99
CA ARG A 336 -19.72 1.09 -18.10
C ARG A 336 -20.90 0.23 -17.70
N MET A 337 -20.89 -0.28 -16.47
CA MET A 337 -21.96 -1.07 -15.88
C MET A 337 -23.20 -0.22 -15.58
N LEU A 338 -23.00 1.03 -15.15
CA LEU A 338 -24.06 1.97 -14.82
C LEU A 338 -24.71 2.63 -16.05
N ASP A 339 -24.08 2.55 -17.22
CA ASP A 339 -24.57 3.13 -18.46
C ASP A 339 -25.41 2.14 -19.27
N ALA A 340 -26.73 2.39 -19.39
CA ALA A 340 -27.65 1.53 -20.11
C ALA A 340 -27.28 1.28 -21.59
N GLY A 341 -26.64 2.25 -22.25
CA GLY A 341 -26.19 2.12 -23.63
C GLY A 341 -24.89 1.32 -23.78
N ARG A 342 -24.18 1.04 -22.69
CA ARG A 342 -22.86 0.39 -22.69
C ARG A 342 -22.79 -0.88 -21.84
N SER A 343 -23.81 -1.14 -21.03
CA SER A 343 -23.88 -2.24 -20.07
C SER A 343 -24.36 -3.56 -20.67
N GLY A 344 -24.82 -3.55 -21.92
CA GLY A 344 -25.40 -4.73 -22.56
C GLY A 344 -26.77 -5.10 -21.97
N GLY A 345 -27.62 -4.10 -21.72
CA GLY A 345 -29.01 -4.29 -21.30
C GLY A 345 -29.24 -4.40 -19.79
N LEU A 346 -28.32 -3.89 -18.95
CA LEU A 346 -28.63 -3.64 -17.54
C LEU A 346 -29.48 -2.37 -17.41
N SER A 347 -30.27 -2.29 -16.34
CA SER A 347 -31.02 -1.10 -15.99
C SER A 347 -30.08 0.12 -15.84
N PRO A 348 -30.50 1.34 -16.25
CA PRO A 348 -29.69 2.54 -16.07
C PRO A 348 -29.35 2.72 -14.58
N PHE A 349 -28.07 2.94 -14.29
CA PHE A 349 -27.52 3.03 -12.93
C PHE A 349 -27.86 1.85 -12.01
N LEU A 350 -28.21 0.68 -12.58
CA LEU A 350 -28.71 -0.48 -11.83
C LEU A 350 -29.95 -0.14 -10.97
N ALA A 351 -30.70 0.90 -11.37
CA ALA A 351 -31.91 1.35 -10.69
C ALA A 351 -33.09 0.45 -11.07
N ARG A 352 -33.17 -0.74 -10.46
CA ARG A 352 -34.19 -1.74 -10.79
C ARG A 352 -35.62 -1.25 -10.60
N GLY A 353 -36.48 -1.60 -11.55
CA GLY A 353 -37.91 -1.33 -11.51
C GLY A 353 -38.24 0.06 -12.05
N LYS A 354 -38.68 0.97 -11.16
CA LYS A 354 -39.12 2.33 -11.54
C LYS A 354 -37.93 3.29 -11.67
N SER A 355 -37.07 3.07 -12.67
CA SER A 355 -35.93 3.96 -12.94
C SER A 355 -36.40 5.41 -13.15
N GLY A 356 -35.66 6.37 -12.61
CA GLY A 356 -36.03 7.80 -12.60
C GLY A 356 -36.83 8.22 -11.37
N LEU A 357 -37.63 7.33 -10.78
CA LEU A 357 -38.05 7.47 -9.37
C LEU A 357 -36.99 6.91 -8.43
N ARG A 358 -36.33 5.83 -8.86
CA ARG A 358 -35.13 5.29 -8.23
C ARG A 358 -33.89 5.69 -9.03
N CYS A 359 -32.84 6.04 -8.31
CA CYS A 359 -31.54 6.46 -8.83
C CYS A 359 -30.48 5.34 -8.77
N GLY A 360 -30.71 4.27 -7.99
CA GLY A 360 -29.77 3.15 -7.94
C GLY A 360 -28.38 3.58 -7.50
N PHE A 361 -27.37 3.29 -8.33
CA PHE A 361 -25.97 3.59 -8.11
C PHE A 361 -25.53 4.96 -8.66
N GLU A 362 -26.44 5.79 -9.18
CA GLU A 362 -26.12 7.11 -9.72
C GLU A 362 -25.32 7.95 -8.71
N GLY A 363 -25.79 8.03 -7.46
CA GLY A 363 -25.09 8.75 -6.39
C GLY A 363 -23.79 8.09 -5.95
N ALA A 364 -23.72 6.76 -5.99
CA ALA A 364 -22.52 6.01 -5.59
C ALA A 364 -21.38 6.16 -6.60
N GLN A 365 -21.68 6.39 -7.87
CA GLN A 365 -20.68 6.63 -8.92
C GLN A 365 -19.79 7.84 -8.65
N TYR A 366 -20.30 8.85 -7.94
CA TYR A 366 -19.54 10.05 -7.62
C TYR A 366 -18.35 9.77 -6.71
N ILE A 367 -18.43 8.75 -5.83
CA ILE A 367 -17.37 8.40 -4.89
C ILE A 367 -16.09 7.97 -5.63
N PRO A 368 -16.09 6.91 -6.46
CA PRO A 368 -14.92 6.58 -7.27
C PRO A 368 -14.41 7.73 -8.15
N THR A 369 -15.33 8.51 -8.73
CA THR A 369 -14.99 9.63 -9.61
C THR A 369 -14.18 10.70 -8.87
N SER A 370 -14.62 11.11 -7.67
CA SER A 370 -13.91 12.12 -6.87
C SER A 370 -12.60 11.57 -6.29
N LEU A 371 -12.62 10.34 -5.77
CA LEU A 371 -11.46 9.73 -5.13
C LEU A 371 -10.29 9.53 -6.11
N ILE A 372 -10.56 9.21 -7.36
CA ILE A 372 -9.51 9.11 -8.39
C ILE A 372 -8.92 10.48 -8.72
N ALA A 373 -9.73 11.54 -8.72
CA ALA A 373 -9.23 12.89 -8.93
C ALA A 373 -8.29 13.33 -7.78
N GLU A 374 -8.64 12.98 -6.53
CA GLU A 374 -7.75 13.19 -5.37
C GLU A 374 -6.46 12.35 -5.49
N CYS A 375 -6.57 11.06 -5.82
CA CYS A 375 -5.41 10.19 -5.97
C CYS A 375 -4.43 10.70 -7.04
N ARG A 376 -4.93 11.23 -8.16
CA ARG A 376 -4.10 11.85 -9.20
C ARG A 376 -3.32 13.06 -8.68
N THR A 377 -3.95 13.87 -7.83
CA THR A 377 -3.27 15.01 -7.18
C THR A 377 -2.18 14.52 -6.22
N LEU A 378 -2.47 13.46 -5.47
CA LEU A 378 -1.50 12.83 -4.57
C LEU A 378 -0.37 12.09 -5.31
N CYS A 379 -0.51 11.76 -6.60
CA CYS A 379 0.55 11.11 -7.37
C CYS A 379 1.74 12.03 -7.70
N ASN A 380 1.69 13.33 -7.38
CA ASN A 380 2.85 14.22 -7.52
C ASN A 380 4.04 13.67 -6.73
N PRO A 381 5.15 13.25 -7.37
CA PRO A 381 6.21 12.51 -6.69
C PRO A 381 6.85 13.30 -5.55
N ALA A 382 6.99 12.68 -4.38
CA ALA A 382 7.67 13.29 -3.23
C ALA A 382 9.19 13.12 -3.33
N SER A 383 9.66 12.05 -3.97
CA SER A 383 11.07 11.66 -4.11
C SER A 383 11.96 12.65 -4.86
N ILE A 384 11.38 13.67 -5.49
CA ILE A 384 12.08 14.73 -6.23
C ILE A 384 11.92 16.11 -5.57
N GLN A 385 11.31 16.18 -4.39
CA GLN A 385 10.96 17.44 -3.71
C GLN A 385 11.98 17.81 -2.64
N SER A 386 13.26 17.50 -2.86
CA SER A 386 14.32 17.84 -1.91
C SER A 386 14.35 19.36 -1.70
N ILE A 387 14.45 19.77 -0.44
CA ILE A 387 14.68 21.16 -0.04
C ILE A 387 15.88 21.14 0.92
N PRO A 388 16.95 21.92 0.63
CA PRO A 388 18.13 21.95 1.48
C PRO A 388 17.78 22.45 2.89
N SER A 389 18.40 21.83 3.89
CA SER A 389 18.18 22.16 5.30
C SER A 389 19.46 21.95 6.12
N ASN A 390 19.39 22.29 7.41
CA ASN A 390 20.50 22.08 8.34
C ASN A 390 21.80 22.77 7.89
N ALA A 391 21.68 24.03 7.45
CA ALA A 391 22.76 24.86 6.91
C ALA A 391 23.53 24.18 5.75
N GLU A 392 22.79 23.69 4.76
CA GLU A 392 23.32 22.98 3.56
C GLU A 392 24.01 21.63 3.87
N ASN A 393 24.07 21.17 5.12
CA ASN A 393 24.56 19.81 5.41
C ASN A 393 23.58 18.73 4.91
N GLN A 394 22.28 19.03 4.90
CA GLN A 394 21.25 18.16 4.32
C GLN A 394 20.71 18.85 3.07
N ASP A 395 21.56 18.98 2.06
CA ASP A 395 21.29 19.64 0.79
C ASP A 395 20.46 18.78 -0.17
N VAL A 396 20.60 17.45 -0.10
CA VAL A 396 19.81 16.47 -0.85
C VAL A 396 19.15 15.47 0.10
N VAL A 397 17.82 15.37 0.04
CA VAL A 397 17.00 14.55 0.93
C VAL A 397 15.94 13.78 0.15
N SER A 398 15.46 12.64 0.68
CA SER A 398 14.60 11.72 -0.08
C SER A 398 13.11 12.01 0.01
N MET A 399 12.62 12.64 1.08
CA MET A 399 11.19 12.76 1.40
C MET A 399 10.45 11.41 1.49
N GLY A 400 11.16 10.31 1.77
CA GLY A 400 10.61 8.95 1.72
C GLY A 400 9.39 8.69 2.62
N LEU A 401 9.34 9.29 3.82
CA LEU A 401 8.17 9.15 4.69
C LEU A 401 6.92 9.86 4.13
N ILE A 402 7.10 10.94 3.36
CA ILE A 402 5.99 11.59 2.65
C ILE A 402 5.48 10.65 1.56
N ALA A 403 6.38 10.06 0.77
CA ALA A 403 6.03 9.10 -0.27
C ALA A 403 5.25 7.89 0.29
N ALA A 404 5.71 7.32 1.42
CA ALA A 404 5.05 6.19 2.08
C ALA A 404 3.64 6.55 2.61
N ARG A 405 3.48 7.72 3.24
CA ARG A 405 2.16 8.20 3.70
C ARG A 405 1.19 8.47 2.55
N LYS A 406 1.67 9.06 1.44
CA LYS A 406 0.85 9.25 0.24
C LYS A 406 0.35 7.92 -0.31
N ALA A 407 1.21 6.90 -0.36
CA ALA A 407 0.82 5.56 -0.82
C ALA A 407 -0.27 4.95 0.08
N ARG A 408 -0.15 5.11 1.41
CA ARG A 408 -1.18 4.69 2.38
C ARG A 408 -2.52 5.39 2.13
N ASP A 409 -2.49 6.70 1.96
CA ASP A 409 -3.71 7.49 1.77
C ASP A 409 -4.37 7.18 0.40
N ILE A 410 -3.58 6.88 -0.64
CA ILE A 410 -4.10 6.42 -1.95
C ILE A 410 -4.69 5.02 -1.82
N LYS A 411 -3.98 4.09 -1.17
CA LYS A 411 -4.45 2.72 -0.92
C LYS A 411 -5.87 2.70 -0.34
N GLU A 412 -6.09 3.51 0.70
CA GLU A 412 -7.40 3.63 1.32
C GLU A 412 -8.47 4.11 0.33
N ARG A 413 -8.20 5.16 -0.45
CA ARG A 413 -9.14 5.65 -1.46
C ARG A 413 -9.45 4.61 -2.55
N ILE A 414 -8.45 3.85 -2.99
CA ILE A 414 -8.65 2.81 -4.01
C ILE A 414 -9.49 1.64 -3.47
N SER A 415 -9.41 1.33 -2.18
CA SER A 415 -10.28 0.32 -1.57
C SER A 415 -11.77 0.69 -1.65
N TYR A 416 -12.12 1.98 -1.54
CA TYR A 416 -13.48 2.47 -1.78
C TYR A 416 -13.90 2.36 -3.25
N VAL A 417 -12.99 2.67 -4.18
CA VAL A 417 -13.25 2.53 -5.62
C VAL A 417 -13.65 1.08 -5.96
N LEU A 418 -12.85 0.13 -5.48
CA LEU A 418 -13.10 -1.30 -5.66
C LEU A 418 -14.38 -1.77 -4.95
N ALA A 419 -14.68 -1.24 -3.76
CA ALA A 419 -15.90 -1.58 -3.03
C ALA A 419 -17.17 -1.21 -3.80
N VAL A 420 -17.21 -0.02 -4.42
CA VAL A 420 -18.35 0.42 -5.22
C VAL A 420 -18.47 -0.40 -6.51
N GLU A 421 -17.35 -0.72 -7.17
CA GLU A 421 -17.35 -1.61 -8.34
C GLU A 421 -17.91 -3.00 -7.98
N LEU A 422 -17.46 -3.59 -6.87
CA LEU A 422 -17.89 -4.91 -6.42
C LEU A 422 -19.39 -4.95 -6.10
N LEU A 423 -19.90 -3.93 -5.38
CA LEU A 423 -21.32 -3.81 -5.09
C LEU A 423 -22.15 -3.71 -6.37
N ALA A 424 -21.72 -2.88 -7.33
CA ALA A 424 -22.39 -2.75 -8.62
C ALA A 424 -22.39 -4.08 -9.41
N ALA A 425 -21.26 -4.80 -9.42
CA ALA A 425 -21.18 -6.11 -10.07
C ALA A 425 -22.14 -7.13 -9.45
N CYS A 426 -22.27 -7.14 -8.12
CA CYS A 426 -23.23 -7.99 -7.42
C CYS A 426 -24.68 -7.64 -7.79
N GLU A 427 -25.01 -6.35 -7.90
CA GLU A 427 -26.35 -5.96 -8.36
C GLU A 427 -26.59 -6.30 -9.84
N ALA A 428 -25.58 -6.16 -10.70
CA ALA A 428 -25.71 -6.56 -12.09
C ALA A 428 -25.98 -8.07 -12.21
N PHE A 429 -25.34 -8.90 -11.39
CA PHE A 429 -25.58 -10.34 -11.38
C PHE A 429 -27.02 -10.73 -11.09
N GLU A 430 -27.72 -10.02 -10.19
CA GLU A 430 -29.11 -10.37 -9.95
C GLU A 430 -30.03 -9.98 -11.12
N GLU A 431 -29.70 -8.94 -11.89
CA GLU A 431 -30.40 -8.63 -13.15
C GLU A 431 -30.08 -9.65 -14.26
N ARG A 432 -28.87 -10.20 -14.27
CA ARG A 432 -28.46 -11.26 -15.21
C ARG A 432 -29.02 -12.64 -14.84
N GLY A 433 -29.30 -12.86 -13.55
CA GLY A 433 -29.65 -14.14 -12.97
C GLY A 433 -28.42 -14.87 -12.41
N ILE A 434 -28.39 -15.09 -11.09
CA ILE A 434 -27.27 -15.70 -10.37
C ILE A 434 -26.90 -17.10 -10.91
N SER A 435 -27.87 -17.87 -11.40
CA SER A 435 -27.64 -19.22 -11.97
C SER A 435 -26.82 -19.24 -13.27
N GLN A 436 -26.52 -18.07 -13.85
CA GLN A 436 -25.69 -17.90 -15.03
C GLN A 436 -24.24 -17.53 -14.71
N VAL A 437 -23.98 -17.14 -13.46
CA VAL A 437 -22.69 -16.67 -12.98
C VAL A 437 -21.75 -17.85 -12.76
N GLY A 438 -20.46 -17.65 -13.01
CA GLY A 438 -19.41 -18.66 -12.80
C GLY A 438 -19.19 -18.96 -11.31
N PRO A 439 -18.60 -20.12 -10.96
CA PRO A 439 -18.51 -20.57 -9.57
C PRO A 439 -17.77 -19.60 -8.64
N ILE A 440 -16.66 -19.00 -9.10
CA ILE A 440 -15.88 -18.05 -8.31
C ILE A 440 -16.66 -16.75 -8.09
N SER A 441 -17.25 -16.20 -9.15
CA SER A 441 -18.07 -14.99 -9.03
C SER A 441 -19.29 -15.21 -8.15
N GLU A 442 -19.92 -16.38 -8.18
CA GLU A 442 -21.02 -16.73 -7.28
C GLU A 442 -20.52 -16.84 -5.82
N GLN A 443 -19.36 -17.43 -5.57
CA GLN A 443 -18.73 -17.48 -4.25
C GLN A 443 -18.53 -16.06 -3.68
N VAL A 444 -17.94 -15.16 -4.45
CA VAL A 444 -17.71 -13.76 -4.04
C VAL A 444 -19.03 -13.01 -3.84
N TYR A 445 -20.01 -13.20 -4.72
CA TYR A 445 -21.35 -12.64 -4.58
C TYR A 445 -22.00 -13.05 -3.25
N ARG A 446 -21.90 -14.32 -2.85
CA ARG A 446 -22.45 -14.81 -1.58
C ARG A 446 -21.77 -14.16 -0.38
N ILE A 447 -20.44 -14.05 -0.38
CA ILE A 447 -19.67 -13.35 0.68
C ILE A 447 -20.15 -11.89 0.82
N VAL A 448 -20.34 -11.18 -0.29
CA VAL A 448 -20.86 -9.81 -0.27
C VAL A 448 -22.28 -9.75 0.31
N ARG A 449 -23.15 -10.69 -0.06
CA ARG A 449 -24.55 -10.74 0.39
C ARG A 449 -24.73 -11.13 1.85
N GLU A 450 -23.75 -11.78 2.46
CA GLU A 450 -23.69 -11.99 3.91
C GLU A 450 -23.48 -10.67 4.68
N LEU A 451 -22.80 -9.68 4.07
CA LEU A 451 -22.49 -8.41 4.71
C LEU A 451 -23.49 -7.29 4.37
N VAL A 452 -23.97 -7.30 3.12
CA VAL A 452 -24.76 -6.22 2.53
C VAL A 452 -25.95 -6.81 1.76
N PRO A 453 -27.19 -6.45 2.14
CA PRO A 453 -28.37 -6.91 1.43
C PRO A 453 -28.47 -6.26 0.04
N THR A 454 -29.12 -6.98 -0.89
CA THR A 454 -29.47 -6.48 -2.23
C THR A 454 -30.00 -5.06 -2.21
N PHE A 455 -29.50 -4.22 -3.11
CA PHE A 455 -29.96 -2.86 -3.30
C PHE A 455 -31.23 -2.80 -4.17
N SER A 456 -32.36 -3.25 -3.62
CA SER A 456 -33.65 -3.34 -4.34
C SER A 456 -34.47 -2.04 -4.30
N VAL A 457 -34.16 -1.15 -3.37
CA VAL A 457 -34.76 0.18 -3.16
C VAL A 457 -33.68 1.17 -2.76
N ASP A 458 -33.83 2.42 -3.17
CA ASP A 458 -32.87 3.47 -2.82
C ASP A 458 -32.77 3.63 -1.30
N ARG A 459 -31.55 3.58 -0.78
CA ARG A 459 -31.19 3.79 0.62
C ARG A 459 -29.76 4.33 0.71
N PRO A 460 -29.36 4.94 1.84
CA PRO A 460 -27.96 5.31 2.04
C PRO A 460 -27.03 4.10 1.89
N MET A 461 -26.03 4.21 1.02
CA MET A 461 -25.04 3.15 0.75
C MET A 461 -23.78 3.24 1.62
N THR A 462 -23.59 4.34 2.37
CA THR A 462 -22.34 4.60 3.11
C THR A 462 -21.94 3.42 4.00
N ALA A 463 -22.85 2.91 4.83
CA ALA A 463 -22.55 1.80 5.73
C ALA A 463 -22.22 0.49 4.99
N ASP A 464 -22.77 0.28 3.80
CA ASP A 464 -22.46 -0.91 3.00
C ASP A 464 -21.07 -0.78 2.38
N ILE A 465 -20.77 0.39 1.82
CA ILE A 465 -19.48 0.67 1.20
C ILE A 465 -18.36 0.53 2.25
N GLU A 466 -18.56 1.02 3.47
CA GLU A 466 -17.60 0.84 4.58
C GLU A 466 -17.34 -0.64 4.88
N LYS A 467 -18.40 -1.46 4.98
CA LYS A 467 -18.26 -2.91 5.20
C LYS A 467 -17.48 -3.60 4.08
N ILE A 468 -17.80 -3.28 2.82
CA ILE A 468 -17.13 -3.90 1.67
C ILE A 468 -15.68 -3.42 1.54
N LYS A 469 -15.41 -2.14 1.80
CA LYS A 469 -14.06 -1.58 1.83
C LYS A 469 -13.18 -2.30 2.86
N ASN A 470 -13.67 -2.48 4.09
CA ASN A 470 -12.94 -3.20 5.13
C ASN A 470 -12.75 -4.68 4.77
N MET A 471 -13.78 -5.34 4.26
CA MET A 471 -13.69 -6.72 3.77
C MET A 471 -12.60 -6.90 2.70
N ILE A 472 -12.45 -5.94 1.78
CA ILE A 472 -11.39 -5.95 0.74
C ILE A 472 -10.01 -5.81 1.38
N LEU A 473 -9.83 -4.86 2.30
CA LEU A 473 -8.55 -4.64 2.99
C LEU A 473 -8.15 -5.85 3.86
N GLU A 474 -9.13 -6.52 4.46
CA GLU A 474 -8.95 -7.75 5.24
C GLU A 474 -8.67 -8.99 4.37
N GLY A 475 -8.68 -8.88 3.03
CA GLY A 475 -8.42 -10.01 2.13
C GLY A 475 -9.52 -11.07 2.09
N ARG A 476 -10.72 -10.77 2.63
CA ARG A 476 -11.81 -11.75 2.82
C ARG A 476 -12.42 -12.32 1.55
N ILE A 477 -12.10 -11.76 0.38
CA ILE A 477 -12.44 -12.35 -0.92
C ILE A 477 -11.24 -13.02 -1.60
N VAL A 478 -10.01 -12.71 -1.17
CA VAL A 478 -8.79 -13.29 -1.75
C VAL A 478 -8.59 -14.71 -1.22
N ASP A 479 -8.56 -14.90 0.10
CA ASP A 479 -8.24 -16.20 0.70
C ASP A 479 -9.23 -17.31 0.29
N PRO A 480 -10.56 -17.08 0.29
CA PRO A 480 -11.51 -18.11 -0.15
C PRO A 480 -11.38 -18.46 -1.62
N VAL A 481 -11.04 -17.47 -2.47
CA VAL A 481 -10.86 -17.70 -3.91
C VAL A 481 -9.56 -18.45 -4.19
N GLU A 482 -8.45 -18.06 -3.56
CA GLU A 482 -7.17 -18.78 -3.67
C GLU A 482 -7.29 -20.22 -3.14
N THR A 483 -8.09 -20.43 -2.09
CA THR A 483 -8.42 -21.77 -1.58
C THR A 483 -9.17 -22.60 -2.63
N THR A 484 -10.20 -22.04 -3.26
CA THR A 484 -10.95 -22.72 -4.33
C THR A 484 -10.05 -23.04 -5.54
N LEU A 485 -9.16 -22.11 -5.92
CA LEU A 485 -8.23 -22.30 -7.04
C LEU A 485 -7.01 -23.17 -6.70
N GLN A 486 -6.79 -23.48 -5.42
CA GLN A 486 -5.62 -24.21 -4.90
C GLN A 486 -4.28 -23.58 -5.30
N ARG A 487 -4.25 -22.25 -5.45
CA ARG A 487 -3.04 -21.48 -5.77
C ARG A 487 -3.23 -20.02 -5.41
N SER A 488 -2.11 -19.32 -5.21
CA SER A 488 -2.14 -17.87 -5.10
C SER A 488 -2.36 -17.20 -6.47
N LEU A 489 -3.05 -16.06 -6.47
CA LEU A 489 -3.33 -15.22 -7.64
C LEU A 489 -2.13 -14.37 -8.06
#